data_AF-A0A2N2NA26-F1
#
_entry.id   AF-A0A2N2NA26-F1
#
_cell.length_a   1.000
_cell.length_b   1.000
_cell.length_c   1.000
_cell.angle_alpha   90.00
_cell.angle_beta   90.00
_cell.angle_gamma   90.00
#
_symmetry.space_group_name_H-M   'P 1'
#
loop_
_entity.id
_entity.type
_entity.pdbx_description
1 polymer ?
#
loop_
_entity_poly.entity_id
_entity_poly.type
_entity_poly.pdbx_seq_one_letter_code
_entity_poly.pdbx_strand_id
1 'polypeptide(L)'
;MESNNQQQNNQQGNGQQQNNQQSNGQQGNQQQGNQQQQAKSWDDVLKEMPEETKALYEQHTTGLKNTVQATRDERDGLKKQLEKLLPDVEKGSKAEAALTEALGKLEMADKRANFAEQAIKPEIGCRNVKAAFALATASDLFKKNGDPDWESIKKEAPELFGAIIPDGDAGSGAGGETKTPKTNEEFNAEIRRKANL
;
A
#
# COMPACT_ATOMS: atom_id res chain seq x y z
N MET A 1 -41.07 25.82 -46.96
CA MET A 1 -40.69 26.92 -47.87
C MET A 1 -40.97 28.20 -47.12
N GLU A 2 -39.94 29.05 -46.97
CA GLU A 2 -40.04 30.53 -46.78
C GLU A 2 -40.77 31.02 -45.50
N SER A 3 -40.27 31.93 -44.67
CA SER A 3 -39.33 33.02 -44.89
C SER A 3 -38.66 33.48 -43.60
N ASN A 4 -37.40 33.82 -43.76
CA ASN A 4 -36.57 34.68 -42.94
C ASN A 4 -37.00 36.15 -43.20
N ASN A 5 -37.26 36.99 -42.20
CA ASN A 5 -36.92 38.41 -42.33
C ASN A 5 -36.79 39.16 -40.99
N GLN A 6 -35.79 40.04 -41.02
CA GLN A 6 -35.21 40.91 -40.01
C GLN A 6 -36.17 41.98 -39.49
N GLN A 7 -35.93 42.43 -38.26
CA GLN A 7 -35.99 43.85 -37.94
C GLN A 7 -34.87 44.25 -36.97
N GLN A 8 -34.09 45.22 -37.44
CA GLN A 8 -33.02 45.96 -36.79
C GLN A 8 -33.56 47.20 -36.05
N ASN A 9 -32.62 47.85 -35.35
CA ASN A 9 -32.54 49.22 -34.82
C ASN A 9 -32.99 49.42 -33.36
N ASN A 10 -32.12 49.69 -32.37
CA ASN A 10 -30.99 50.64 -32.22
C ASN A 10 -31.45 52.08 -31.94
N GLN A 11 -31.22 52.60 -30.72
CA GLN A 11 -30.52 53.87 -30.42
C GLN A 11 -30.62 54.32 -28.95
N GLN A 12 -29.43 54.66 -28.40
CA GLN A 12 -29.08 55.80 -27.51
C GLN A 12 -29.66 55.83 -26.08
N GLY A 13 -28.95 56.24 -25.02
CA GLY A 13 -27.63 56.87 -24.86
C GLY A 13 -27.57 57.62 -23.50
N ASN A 14 -26.34 57.93 -23.04
CA ASN A 14 -25.94 58.70 -21.84
C ASN A 14 -26.12 58.03 -20.46
N GLY A 15 -25.15 58.06 -19.54
CA GLY A 15 -23.83 58.71 -19.52
C GLY A 15 -23.43 59.09 -18.07
N GLN A 16 -22.14 58.93 -17.75
CA GLN A 16 -21.39 59.55 -16.63
C GLN A 16 -21.64 58.97 -15.21
N GLN A 17 -20.66 58.81 -14.30
CA GLN A 17 -19.29 59.31 -14.20
C GLN A 17 -18.51 58.54 -13.12
N GLN A 18 -17.21 58.32 -13.39
CA GLN A 18 -16.04 58.43 -12.51
C GLN A 18 -16.14 58.09 -11.00
N ASN A 19 -15.31 57.15 -10.55
CA ASN A 19 -14.26 57.54 -9.61
C ASN A 19 -13.01 56.67 -9.76
N ASN A 20 -11.89 57.33 -10.03
CA ASN A 20 -10.54 56.78 -10.10
C ASN A 20 -9.83 57.25 -8.84
N GLN A 21 -9.51 56.34 -7.91
CA GLN A 21 -8.45 56.57 -6.94
C GLN A 21 -7.52 55.35 -6.89
N GLN A 22 -6.30 55.68 -7.29
CA GLN A 22 -5.08 54.92 -7.40
C GLN A 22 -4.39 54.89 -6.02
N SER A 23 -3.90 53.74 -5.56
CA SER A 23 -2.45 53.50 -5.47
C SER A 23 -2.10 52.27 -4.61
N ASN A 24 -0.95 51.70 -5.00
CA ASN A 24 -0.03 50.82 -4.30
C ASN A 24 -0.33 49.32 -4.27
N GLY A 25 0.52 48.63 -5.02
CA GLY A 25 0.44 47.22 -5.23
C GLY A 25 1.04 46.38 -4.12
N GLN A 26 0.85 45.08 -4.30
CA GLN A 26 1.89 44.10 -4.05
C GLN A 26 1.56 42.89 -4.91
N GLN A 27 2.43 42.68 -5.88
CA GLN A 27 2.51 41.49 -6.70
C GLN A 27 2.96 40.36 -5.77
N GLY A 28 2.00 39.71 -5.11
CA GLY A 28 2.21 38.51 -4.31
C GLY A 28 2.35 37.29 -5.21
N ASN A 29 3.54 37.10 -5.76
CA ASN A 29 3.95 35.85 -6.40
C ASN A 29 4.06 34.77 -5.31
N GLN A 30 2.95 34.11 -4.95
CA GLN A 30 3.02 32.89 -4.15
C GLN A 30 3.36 31.73 -5.07
N GLN A 31 4.66 31.59 -5.31
CA GLN A 31 5.27 30.33 -5.72
C GLN A 31 4.75 29.23 -4.80
N GLN A 32 3.98 28.35 -5.42
CA GLN A 32 3.59 27.06 -4.90
C GLN A 32 4.88 26.28 -4.65
N GLY A 33 5.38 26.37 -3.41
CA GLY A 33 6.50 25.57 -2.95
C GLY A 33 6.07 24.13 -2.95
N ASN A 34 6.35 23.43 -4.04
CA ASN A 34 6.22 21.99 -4.15
C ASN A 34 7.32 21.36 -3.29
N GLN A 35 7.21 21.46 -1.97
CA GLN A 35 8.00 20.66 -1.05
C GLN A 35 7.45 19.24 -1.15
N GLN A 36 8.05 18.45 -2.05
CA GLN A 36 8.04 17.00 -1.92
C GLN A 36 8.68 16.68 -0.56
N GLN A 37 7.86 16.61 0.48
CA GLN A 37 8.24 15.94 1.72
C GLN A 37 8.54 14.51 1.32
N GLN A 38 9.83 14.15 1.23
CA GLN A 38 10.22 12.75 1.13
C GLN A 38 9.52 12.02 2.28
N ALA A 39 8.70 11.03 1.94
CA ALA A 39 8.06 10.20 2.92
C ALA A 39 9.14 9.62 3.84
N LYS A 40 9.05 9.88 5.15
CA LYS A 40 10.01 9.34 6.12
C LYS A 40 9.99 7.81 6.04
N SER A 41 11.16 7.19 6.09
CA SER A 41 11.21 5.73 6.24
C SER A 41 10.71 5.34 7.63
N TRP A 42 10.27 4.09 7.80
CA TRP A 42 9.89 3.59 9.12
C TRP A 42 11.06 3.65 10.12
N ASP A 43 12.29 3.42 9.65
CA ASP A 43 13.49 3.54 10.46
C ASP A 43 13.72 4.96 10.96
N ASP A 44 13.36 5.98 10.16
CA ASP A 44 13.43 7.38 10.59
C ASP A 44 12.37 7.69 11.65
N VAL A 45 11.17 7.12 11.51
CA VAL A 45 10.10 7.24 12.51
C VAL A 45 10.51 6.59 13.84
N LEU A 46 11.14 5.41 13.79
CA LEU A 46 11.63 4.71 14.98
C LEU A 46 12.70 5.51 15.74
N LYS A 47 13.59 6.22 15.02
CA LYS A 47 14.64 7.05 15.63
C LYS A 47 14.11 8.31 16.29
N GLU A 48 13.03 8.88 15.76
CA GLU A 48 12.42 10.10 16.30
C GLU A 48 11.47 9.84 17.47
N MET A 49 11.08 8.58 17.72
CA MET A 49 10.15 8.25 18.79
C MET A 49 10.77 8.41 20.20
N PRO A 50 9.96 8.81 21.19
CA PRO A 50 10.37 8.75 22.60
C PRO A 50 10.77 7.33 23.01
N GLU A 51 11.77 7.23 23.89
CA GLU A 51 12.35 5.94 24.31
C GLU A 51 11.32 4.98 24.93
N GLU A 52 10.36 5.50 25.69
CA GLU A 52 9.29 4.70 26.28
C GLU A 52 8.38 4.06 25.22
N THR A 53 7.98 4.82 24.20
CA THR A 53 7.16 4.33 23.08
C THR A 53 7.93 3.32 22.24
N LYS A 54 9.22 3.59 22.01
CA LYS A 54 10.11 2.68 21.29
C LYS A 54 10.27 1.35 22.03
N ALA A 55 10.45 1.38 23.35
CA ALA A 55 10.54 0.18 24.17
C ALA A 55 9.27 -0.69 24.10
N LEU A 56 8.08 -0.08 24.16
CA LEU A 56 6.81 -0.80 23.98
C LEU A 56 6.69 -1.44 22.60
N TYR A 57 7.09 -0.72 21.55
CA TYR A 57 7.11 -1.25 20.19
C TYR A 57 8.09 -2.43 20.05
N GLU A 58 9.32 -2.29 20.56
CA GLU A 58 10.33 -3.33 20.52
C GLU A 58 9.91 -4.58 21.30
N GLN A 59 9.30 -4.40 22.48
CA GLN A 59 8.76 -5.51 23.26
C GLN A 59 7.66 -6.26 22.49
N HIS A 60 6.71 -5.54 21.90
CA HIS A 60 5.62 -6.15 21.14
C HIS A 60 6.13 -6.87 19.89
N THR A 61 7.00 -6.23 19.10
CA THR A 61 7.54 -6.82 17.87
C THR A 61 8.47 -8.00 18.14
N THR A 62 9.25 -7.96 19.22
CA THR A 62 10.05 -9.10 19.68
C THR A 62 9.17 -10.27 20.10
N GLY A 63 8.08 -10.00 20.83
CA GLY A 63 7.10 -11.03 21.20
C GLY A 63 6.50 -11.72 19.98
N LEU A 64 6.04 -10.96 18.99
CA LEU A 64 5.52 -11.50 17.73
C LEU A 64 6.57 -12.33 16.98
N LYS A 65 7.80 -11.84 16.88
CA LYS A 65 8.90 -12.56 16.23
C LYS A 65 9.19 -13.88 16.93
N ASN A 66 9.21 -13.90 18.25
CA ASN A 66 9.44 -15.11 19.04
C ASN A 66 8.31 -16.12 18.89
N THR A 67 7.05 -15.69 18.90
CA THR A 67 5.90 -16.57 18.65
C THR A 67 5.97 -17.19 17.26
N VAL A 68 6.22 -16.38 16.23
CA VAL A 68 6.36 -16.87 14.86
C VAL A 68 7.52 -17.86 14.74
N GLN A 69 8.67 -17.57 15.36
CA GLN A 69 9.81 -18.47 15.36
C GLN A 69 9.50 -19.79 16.08
N ALA A 70 8.89 -19.74 17.26
CA ALA A 70 8.51 -20.94 18.01
C ALA A 70 7.55 -21.83 17.20
N THR A 71 6.55 -21.24 16.54
CA THR A 71 5.63 -22.00 15.67
C THR A 71 6.35 -22.65 14.49
N ARG A 72 7.37 -22.00 13.92
CA ARG A 72 8.19 -22.63 12.87
C ARG A 72 9.02 -23.78 13.39
N ASP A 73 9.67 -23.60 14.54
CA ASP A 73 10.51 -24.64 15.14
C ASP A 73 9.66 -25.88 15.53
N GLU A 74 8.45 -25.66 16.05
CA GLU A 74 7.47 -26.72 16.34
C GLU A 74 7.05 -27.46 15.06
N ARG A 75 6.71 -26.72 14.01
CA ARG A 75 6.34 -27.30 12.71
C ARG A 75 7.49 -28.11 12.12
N ASP A 76 8.71 -27.59 12.13
CA ASP A 76 9.89 -28.28 11.60
C ASP A 76 10.22 -29.54 12.43
N GLY A 77 9.99 -29.47 13.75
CA GLY A 77 10.05 -30.63 14.64
C GLY A 77 9.03 -31.70 14.29
N LEU A 78 7.77 -31.31 14.07
CA LEU A 78 6.71 -32.23 13.63
C LEU A 78 7.02 -32.82 12.26
N LYS A 79 7.50 -32.03 11.30
CA LYS A 79 7.92 -32.52 9.97
C LYS A 79 8.95 -33.63 10.09
N LYS A 80 10.02 -33.42 10.87
CA LYS A 80 11.07 -34.41 11.09
C LYS A 80 10.54 -35.70 11.73
N GLN A 81 9.57 -35.59 12.65
CA GLN A 81 8.93 -36.76 13.24
C GLN A 81 8.12 -37.54 12.20
N LEU A 82 7.36 -36.86 11.35
CA LEU A 82 6.58 -37.48 10.28
C LEU A 82 7.51 -38.15 9.24
N GLU A 83 8.59 -37.48 8.83
CA GLU A 83 9.61 -38.05 7.93
C GLU A 83 10.30 -39.29 8.53
N LYS A 84 10.53 -39.30 9.86
CA LYS A 84 11.10 -40.44 10.56
C LYS A 84 10.14 -41.62 10.65
N LEU A 85 8.84 -41.37 10.77
CA LEU A 85 7.81 -42.41 10.86
C LEU A 85 7.48 -43.03 9.50
N LEU A 86 7.64 -42.27 8.40
CA LEU A 86 7.27 -42.72 7.06
C LEU A 86 7.87 -44.08 6.64
N PRO A 87 9.15 -44.40 6.91
CA PRO A 87 9.73 -45.70 6.60
C PRO A 87 9.15 -46.88 7.39
N ASP A 88 8.58 -46.61 8.56
CA ASP A 88 8.01 -47.62 9.46
C ASP A 88 6.55 -47.96 9.11
N VAL A 89 5.93 -47.18 8.22
CA VAL A 89 4.57 -47.42 7.74
C VAL A 89 4.59 -48.48 6.64
N GLU A 90 3.59 -49.36 6.64
CA GLU A 90 3.44 -50.39 5.61
C GLU A 90 3.32 -49.76 4.21
N LYS A 91 4.22 -50.17 3.30
CA LYS A 91 4.23 -49.69 1.92
C LYS A 91 2.97 -50.08 1.17
N GLY A 92 2.41 -49.16 0.40
CA GLY A 92 1.15 -49.27 -0.30
C GLY A 92 -0.08 -49.08 0.59
N SER A 93 0.09 -48.82 1.89
CA SER A 93 -1.05 -48.62 2.79
C SER A 93 -1.71 -47.26 2.58
N LYS A 94 -2.98 -47.15 2.99
CA LYS A 94 -3.66 -45.84 3.07
C LYS A 94 -2.97 -44.88 4.03
N ALA A 95 -2.29 -45.41 5.05
CA ALA A 95 -1.55 -44.62 6.02
C ALA A 95 -0.29 -44.00 5.39
N GLU A 96 0.45 -44.75 4.57
CA GLU A 96 1.60 -44.21 3.83
C GLU A 96 1.15 -43.08 2.90
N ALA A 97 0.11 -43.32 2.10
CA ALA A 97 -0.42 -42.31 1.18
C ALA A 97 -0.85 -41.02 1.90
N ALA A 98 -1.58 -41.15 3.02
CA ALA A 98 -1.99 -40.00 3.82
C ALA A 98 -0.81 -39.24 4.43
N LEU A 99 0.23 -39.96 4.89
CA LEU A 99 1.43 -39.36 5.47
C LEU A 99 2.27 -38.64 4.41
N THR A 100 2.46 -39.25 3.23
CA THR A 100 3.13 -38.62 2.08
C THR A 100 2.38 -37.37 1.61
N GLU A 101 1.04 -37.42 1.54
CA GLU A 101 0.23 -36.26 1.18
C GLU A 101 0.36 -35.13 2.22
N ALA A 102 0.32 -35.47 3.52
CA ALA A 102 0.49 -34.51 4.60
C ALA A 102 1.87 -33.83 4.55
N LEU A 103 2.93 -34.61 4.34
CA LEU A 103 4.29 -34.09 4.17
C LEU A 103 4.39 -33.16 2.95
N GLY A 104 3.82 -33.55 1.80
CA GLY A 104 3.82 -32.71 0.60
C GLY A 104 3.07 -31.39 0.79
N LYS A 105 1.94 -31.39 1.50
CA LYS A 105 1.20 -30.16 1.86
C LYS A 105 2.02 -29.25 2.76
N LEU A 106 2.70 -29.82 3.76
CA LEU A 106 3.53 -29.07 4.69
C LEU A 106 4.73 -28.43 3.97
N GLU A 107 5.41 -29.19 3.11
CA GLU A 107 6.51 -28.67 2.28
C GLU A 107 6.08 -27.52 1.37
N MET A 108 4.91 -27.65 0.72
CA MET A 108 4.39 -26.60 -0.15
C MET A 108 3.99 -25.34 0.63
N ALA A 109 3.41 -25.51 1.82
CA ALA A 109 3.09 -24.40 2.72
C ALA A 109 4.35 -23.68 3.17
N ASP A 110 5.41 -24.42 3.50
CA ASP A 110 6.69 -23.87 3.94
C ASP A 110 7.41 -23.12 2.83
N LYS A 111 7.47 -23.70 1.63
CA LYS A 111 8.00 -23.03 0.43
C LYS A 111 7.26 -21.72 0.18
N ARG A 112 5.93 -21.73 0.26
CA ARG A 112 5.11 -20.53 0.04
C ARG A 112 5.33 -19.46 1.12
N ALA A 113 5.42 -19.86 2.39
CA ALA A 113 5.69 -18.94 3.50
C ALA A 113 7.07 -18.30 3.37
N ASN A 114 8.11 -19.11 3.18
CA ASN A 114 9.48 -18.64 2.97
C ASN A 114 9.57 -17.71 1.75
N PHE A 115 8.93 -18.09 0.64
CA PHE A 115 8.87 -17.24 -0.55
C PHE A 115 8.23 -15.88 -0.25
N ALA A 116 7.07 -15.86 0.40
CA ALA A 116 6.36 -14.61 0.71
C ALA A 116 7.17 -13.69 1.65
N GLU A 117 7.78 -14.26 2.69
CA GLU A 117 8.61 -13.50 3.64
C GLU A 117 9.84 -12.88 3.00
N GLN A 118 10.46 -13.57 2.05
CA GLN A 118 11.56 -13.01 1.28
C GLN A 118 11.04 -11.98 0.26
N ALA A 119 9.90 -12.24 -0.38
CA ALA A 119 9.32 -11.38 -1.42
C ALA A 119 8.95 -9.99 -0.91
N ILE A 120 8.51 -9.86 0.35
CA ILE A 120 8.13 -8.56 0.93
C ILE A 120 9.32 -7.65 1.22
N LYS A 121 10.54 -8.18 1.17
CA LYS A 121 11.73 -7.38 1.46
C LYS A 121 11.93 -6.34 0.36
N PRO A 122 12.18 -5.06 0.71
CA PRO A 122 12.30 -3.98 -0.26
C PRO A 122 13.34 -4.25 -1.36
N GLU A 123 14.45 -4.93 -1.04
CA GLU A 123 15.51 -5.29 -1.96
C GLU A 123 15.10 -6.32 -3.04
N ILE A 124 14.06 -7.13 -2.78
CA ILE A 124 13.52 -8.04 -3.78
C ILE A 124 12.64 -7.27 -4.76
N GLY A 125 11.80 -6.36 -4.25
CA GLY A 125 10.91 -5.53 -5.06
C GLY A 125 9.82 -6.34 -5.75
N CYS A 126 9.33 -7.43 -5.15
CA CYS A 126 8.31 -8.28 -5.75
C CYS A 126 6.93 -7.58 -5.70
N ARG A 127 6.37 -7.27 -6.87
CA ARG A 127 5.09 -6.56 -7.02
C ARG A 127 3.89 -7.50 -6.89
N ASN A 128 4.04 -8.75 -7.33
CA ASN A 128 3.00 -9.76 -7.25
C ASN A 128 3.57 -11.10 -6.76
N VAL A 129 3.56 -11.27 -5.44
CA VAL A 129 4.11 -12.46 -4.75
C VAL A 129 3.44 -13.75 -5.26
N LYS A 130 2.13 -13.74 -5.50
CA LYS A 130 1.39 -14.93 -5.94
C LYS A 130 1.81 -15.36 -7.34
N ALA A 131 1.93 -14.41 -8.27
CA ALA A 131 2.39 -14.68 -9.63
C ALA A 131 3.84 -15.15 -9.64
N ALA A 132 4.72 -14.48 -8.90
CA ALA A 132 6.13 -14.85 -8.81
C ALA A 132 6.34 -16.24 -8.20
N PHE A 133 5.54 -16.60 -7.19
CA PHE A 133 5.58 -17.94 -6.60
C PHE A 133 5.09 -19.02 -7.58
N ALA A 134 4.01 -18.75 -8.33
CA ALA A 134 3.50 -19.67 -9.33
C ALA A 134 4.54 -19.91 -10.44
N LEU A 135 5.20 -18.84 -10.91
CA LEU A 135 6.30 -18.93 -11.87
C LEU A 135 7.46 -19.75 -11.31
N ALA A 136 7.94 -19.41 -10.10
CA ALA A 136 9.04 -20.13 -9.48
C ALA A 136 8.75 -21.62 -9.30
N THR A 137 7.49 -21.97 -9.01
CA THR A 137 7.06 -23.38 -8.90
C THR A 137 7.00 -24.07 -10.26
N ALA A 138 6.48 -23.39 -11.29
CA ALA A 138 6.33 -23.96 -12.63
C ALA A 138 7.67 -24.15 -13.35
N SER A 139 8.62 -23.25 -13.12
CA SER A 139 9.94 -23.24 -13.76
C SER A 139 11.06 -23.80 -12.86
N ASP A 140 10.70 -24.41 -11.72
CA ASP A 140 11.63 -24.98 -10.72
C ASP A 140 12.77 -24.03 -10.30
N LEU A 141 12.43 -22.76 -10.07
CA LEU A 141 13.38 -21.68 -9.73
C LEU A 141 13.63 -21.61 -8.22
N PHE A 142 13.94 -22.76 -7.63
CA PHE A 142 14.33 -22.88 -6.23
C PHE A 142 15.74 -23.46 -6.12
N LYS A 143 16.48 -22.97 -5.15
CA LYS A 143 17.79 -23.51 -4.78
C LYS A 143 17.60 -24.86 -4.09
N LYS A 144 18.68 -25.66 -4.03
CA LYS A 144 18.70 -26.98 -3.35
C LYS A 144 18.30 -26.93 -1.88
N ASN A 145 18.48 -25.78 -1.22
CA ASN A 145 18.10 -25.56 0.17
C ASN A 145 16.61 -25.16 0.33
N GLY A 146 15.85 -25.09 -0.77
CA GLY A 146 14.44 -24.69 -0.76
C GLY A 146 14.20 -23.18 -0.82
N ASP A 147 15.25 -22.36 -0.90
CA ASP A 147 15.11 -20.91 -1.07
C ASP A 147 14.76 -20.52 -2.50
N PRO A 148 13.97 -19.46 -2.71
CA PRO A 148 13.72 -18.92 -4.06
C PRO A 148 15.02 -18.44 -4.71
N ASP A 149 15.21 -18.77 -5.98
CA ASP A 149 16.31 -18.22 -6.77
C ASP A 149 15.90 -16.87 -7.38
N TRP A 150 15.99 -15.81 -6.57
CA TRP A 150 15.56 -14.47 -6.97
C TRP A 150 16.24 -13.93 -8.23
N GLU A 151 17.47 -14.33 -8.54
CA GLU A 151 18.15 -13.90 -9.76
C GLU A 151 17.50 -14.53 -11.00
N SER A 152 17.25 -15.84 -10.94
CA SER A 152 16.61 -16.57 -12.03
C SER A 152 15.14 -16.15 -12.21
N ILE A 153 14.40 -15.94 -11.11
CA ILE A 153 13.00 -15.48 -11.18
C ILE A 153 12.91 -14.08 -11.80
N LYS A 154 13.82 -13.16 -11.43
CA LYS A 154 13.89 -11.81 -12.02
C LYS A 154 14.27 -11.83 -13.49
N LYS A 155 15.10 -12.79 -13.91
CA LYS A 155 15.48 -12.96 -15.32
C LYS A 155 14.30 -13.47 -16.16
N GLU A 156 13.48 -14.36 -15.61
CA GLU A 156 12.38 -14.98 -16.34
C GLU A 156 11.15 -14.07 -16.47
N ALA A 157 10.80 -13.34 -15.41
CA ALA A 157 9.68 -12.41 -15.42
C ALA A 157 10.05 -11.08 -14.71
N PRO A 158 10.87 -10.23 -15.35
CA PRO A 158 11.29 -8.96 -14.76
C PRO A 158 10.12 -8.03 -14.42
N GLU A 159 9.00 -8.14 -15.12
CA GLU A 159 7.79 -7.33 -14.91
C GLU A 159 7.11 -7.55 -13.54
N LEU A 160 7.39 -8.70 -12.91
CA LEU A 160 6.91 -9.00 -11.55
C LEU A 160 7.68 -8.22 -10.48
N PHE A 161 8.73 -7.49 -10.87
CA PHE A 161 9.63 -6.80 -9.96
C PHE A 161 9.70 -5.30 -10.25
N GLY A 162 10.05 -4.52 -9.21
CA GLY A 162 10.24 -3.08 -9.30
C GLY A 162 9.77 -2.36 -8.05
N ALA A 163 9.77 -1.02 -8.10
CA ALA A 163 9.24 -0.22 -7.02
C ALA A 163 7.76 -0.56 -6.79
N ILE A 164 7.41 -0.90 -5.55
CA ILE A 164 6.01 -0.98 -5.13
C ILE A 164 5.52 0.46 -5.05
N ILE A 165 4.82 0.90 -6.09
CA ILE A 165 4.09 2.17 -6.06
C ILE A 165 2.80 1.87 -5.30
N PRO A 166 2.60 2.40 -4.08
CA PRO A 166 1.34 2.23 -3.39
C PRO A 166 0.22 2.81 -4.27
N ASP A 167 -0.87 2.06 -4.43
CA ASP A 167 -2.07 2.57 -5.09
C ASP A 167 -2.56 3.76 -4.26
N GLY A 168 -2.31 4.96 -4.75
CA GLY A 168 -2.75 6.18 -4.11
C GLY A 168 -4.25 6.31 -4.26
N ASP A 169 -5.01 5.98 -3.21
CA ASP A 169 -6.38 6.44 -3.08
C ASP A 169 -6.35 7.93 -2.75
N ALA A 170 -6.23 8.76 -3.79
CA ALA A 170 -6.43 10.19 -3.70
C ALA A 170 -7.94 10.40 -3.48
N GLY A 171 -8.39 10.20 -2.24
CA GLY A 171 -9.79 10.28 -1.85
C GLY A 171 -10.45 11.51 -2.48
N SER A 172 -11.45 11.26 -3.32
CA SER A 172 -12.38 12.22 -3.95
C SER A 172 -11.92 13.69 -3.87
N GLY A 173 -10.88 14.04 -4.62
CA GLY A 173 -10.37 15.40 -4.68
C GLY A 173 -11.47 16.39 -5.10
N ALA A 174 -11.67 17.44 -4.29
CA ALA A 174 -12.26 18.74 -4.61
C ALA A 174 -13.48 18.80 -5.56
N GLY A 175 -14.33 17.78 -5.59
CA GLY A 175 -15.59 17.76 -6.37
C GLY A 175 -16.83 17.48 -5.52
N GLY A 176 -16.67 17.10 -4.26
CA GLY A 176 -17.78 17.00 -3.32
C GLY A 176 -18.11 18.38 -2.77
N GLU A 177 -19.33 18.86 -2.98
CA GLU A 177 -19.87 20.06 -2.36
C GLU A 177 -20.03 19.86 -0.83
N THR A 178 -18.93 19.71 -0.11
CA THR A 178 -18.91 20.04 1.31
C THR A 178 -18.52 21.50 1.39
N LYS A 179 -19.50 22.36 1.70
CA LYS A 179 -19.27 23.74 2.15
C LYS A 179 -18.52 23.67 3.47
N THR A 180 -17.22 23.40 3.42
CA THR A 180 -16.33 23.64 4.55
C THR A 180 -16.24 25.16 4.73
N PRO A 181 -16.60 25.70 5.91
CA PRO A 181 -16.49 27.12 6.17
C PRO A 181 -15.02 27.53 6.00
N LYS A 182 -14.78 28.50 5.13
CA LYS A 182 -13.45 28.99 4.74
C LYS A 182 -12.84 29.89 5.81
N THR A 183 -13.61 30.28 6.82
CA THR A 183 -13.14 31.13 7.92
C THR A 183 -13.71 30.67 9.27
N ASN A 184 -13.00 31.01 10.34
CA ASN A 184 -13.46 30.80 11.72
C ASN A 184 -14.79 31.52 12.01
N GLU A 185 -15.07 32.61 11.29
CA GLU A 185 -16.33 33.35 11.39
C GLU A 185 -17.51 32.55 10.80
N GLU A 186 -17.30 31.89 9.66
CA GLU A 186 -18.31 31.01 9.05
C GLU A 186 -18.57 29.76 9.89
N PHE A 187 -17.54 29.22 10.56
CA PHE A 187 -17.68 28.12 11.50
C PHE A 187 -18.51 28.52 12.74
N ASN A 188 -18.22 29.69 13.32
CA ASN A 188 -18.95 30.20 14.48
C ASN A 188 -20.41 30.59 14.13
N ALA A 189 -20.65 31.10 12.92
CA ALA A 189 -22.00 31.36 12.44
C ALA A 189 -22.83 30.07 12.30
N GLU A 190 -22.21 28.99 11.85
CA GLU A 190 -22.86 27.68 11.72
C GLU A 190 -23.21 27.06 13.08
N ILE A 191 -22.32 27.20 14.07
CA ILE A 191 -22.58 26.74 15.44
C ILE A 191 -23.75 27.50 16.06
N ARG A 192 -23.82 28.82 15.89
CA ARG A 192 -24.94 29.63 16.43
C ARG A 192 -26.27 29.27 15.77
N ARG A 193 -26.25 29.09 14.44
CA ARG A 193 -27.44 28.65 13.67
C ARG A 193 -27.97 27.28 14.14
N LYS A 194 -27.10 26.34 14.48
CA LYS A 194 -27.50 25.01 14.99
C LYS A 194 -27.86 25.02 16.48
N ALA A 195 -27.37 25.99 17.25
CA ALA A 195 -27.67 26.15 18.67
C ALA A 195 -28.94 26.98 18.95
N ASN A 196 -29.58 27.56 17.92
CA ASN A 196 -30.76 28.41 18.02
C ASN A 196 -30.61 29.57 19.02
N LEU A 197 -29.44 30.24 18.97
CA LEU A 197 -29.09 31.47 19.68
C LEU A 197 -28.98 32.64 18.70
#